data_AF-A0A7H9HMX3-F1
#
_entry.id   AF-A0A7H9HMX3-F1
#
_cell.length_a   1.000
_cell.length_b   1.000
_cell.length_c   1.000
_cell.angle_alpha   90.00
_cell.angle_beta   90.00
_cell.angle_gamma   90.00
#
_symmetry.space_group_name_H-M   'P 1'
#
loop_
_entity.id
_entity.type
_entity.pdbx_description
1 polymer ?
#
loop_
_entity_poly.entity_id
_entity_poly.type
_entity_poly.pdbx_seq_one_letter_code
_entity_poly.pdbx_strand_id
1 'polypeptide(L)'
;MCNNNLLENPADLLRQVRENFIIEQDVESLAAIDEKTSQIKTKLQEKLRRSKMEISSLELQVKSKETKISDLLNELAQVKDESQDLMGKNDLLSFVKQLDELEQSVVQLRSDLDERIVTLVKGKRSPSEQPCDELIDEEERKDIIGDPIARANILKLKLYRSLGVVIDDTNGQIFIEKDNSEIDTLPLDNDLSDFFTTKYIWDRIKANR
;
A
#
# COMPACT_ATOMS: atom_id res chain seq x y z
N MET A 1 -75.71 -34.96 -63.20
CA MET A 1 -74.70 -34.62 -62.18
C MET A 1 -73.90 -33.43 -62.66
N CYS A 2 -74.38 -32.21 -62.45
CA CYS A 2 -73.69 -30.93 -62.66
C CYS A 2 -74.74 -29.85 -62.37
N ASN A 3 -74.68 -29.20 -61.20
CA ASN A 3 -75.33 -27.91 -60.89
C ASN A 3 -75.04 -27.41 -59.45
N ASN A 4 -74.26 -28.15 -58.64
CA ASN A 4 -73.84 -27.69 -57.30
C ASN A 4 -72.62 -26.75 -57.30
N ASN A 5 -72.19 -26.26 -58.46
CA ASN A 5 -71.06 -25.32 -58.57
C ASN A 5 -71.51 -23.86 -58.75
N LEU A 6 -72.81 -23.57 -58.70
CA LEU A 6 -73.33 -22.22 -58.80
C LEU A 6 -73.76 -21.77 -57.40
N LEU A 7 -73.13 -20.70 -56.89
CA LEU A 7 -73.51 -20.12 -55.60
C LEU A 7 -74.99 -19.72 -55.63
N GLU A 8 -75.78 -20.24 -54.67
CA GLU A 8 -77.22 -19.97 -54.61
C GLU A 8 -77.54 -18.49 -54.38
N ASN A 9 -76.68 -17.75 -53.70
CA ASN A 9 -76.77 -16.29 -53.62
C ASN A 9 -75.39 -15.62 -53.51
N PRO A 10 -74.74 -15.27 -54.65
CA PRO A 10 -73.44 -14.62 -54.63
C PRO A 10 -73.51 -13.19 -54.06
N ALA A 11 -74.67 -12.54 -54.12
CA ALA A 11 -74.84 -11.17 -53.62
C ALA A 11 -74.81 -11.12 -52.08
N ASP A 12 -75.42 -12.10 -51.39
CA ASP A 12 -75.36 -12.21 -49.93
C ASP A 12 -73.96 -12.55 -49.45
N LEU A 13 -73.23 -13.42 -50.17
CA LEU A 13 -71.84 -13.71 -49.83
C LEU A 13 -70.97 -12.45 -49.97
N LEU A 14 -71.12 -11.68 -51.06
CA LEU A 14 -70.38 -10.42 -51.23
C LEU A 14 -70.70 -9.41 -50.13
N ARG A 15 -71.97 -9.36 -49.69
CA ARG A 15 -72.38 -8.50 -48.57
C ARG A 15 -71.79 -8.97 -47.24
N GLN A 16 -71.81 -10.27 -46.97
CA GLN A 16 -71.20 -10.87 -45.77
C GLN A 16 -69.68 -10.68 -45.75
N VAL A 17 -69.00 -10.86 -46.88
CA VAL A 17 -67.56 -10.60 -47.01
C VAL A 17 -67.24 -9.14 -46.77
N ARG A 18 -68.05 -8.21 -47.30
CA ARG A 18 -67.88 -6.77 -47.05
C ARG A 18 -68.11 -6.41 -45.59
N GLU A 19 -69.12 -6.99 -44.94
CA GLU A 19 -69.42 -6.75 -43.52
C GLU A 19 -68.33 -7.36 -42.61
N ASN A 20 -67.72 -8.48 -43.00
CA ASN A 20 -66.62 -9.10 -42.27
C ASN A 20 -65.24 -8.48 -42.57
N PHE A 21 -65.12 -7.65 -43.60
CA PHE A 21 -63.88 -6.97 -43.96
C PHE A 21 -63.74 -5.68 -43.14
N ILE A 22 -63.23 -5.83 -41.92
CA ILE A 22 -63.14 -4.74 -40.93
C ILE A 22 -61.83 -3.96 -41.14
N ILE A 23 -61.87 -2.97 -42.02
CA ILE A 23 -60.71 -2.09 -42.34
C ILE A 23 -60.25 -1.31 -41.10
N GLU A 24 -61.19 -0.90 -40.24
CA GLU A 24 -60.88 -0.04 -39.10
C GLU A 24 -60.01 -0.73 -38.05
N GLN A 25 -60.19 -2.04 -37.86
CA GLN A 25 -59.34 -2.86 -36.99
C GLN A 25 -57.90 -2.93 -37.52
N ASP A 26 -57.72 -3.06 -38.83
CA ASP A 26 -56.39 -3.08 -39.45
C ASP A 26 -55.73 -1.69 -39.38
N VAL A 27 -56.50 -0.62 -39.57
CA VAL A 27 -56.02 0.76 -39.43
C VAL A 27 -55.59 1.05 -37.99
N GLU A 28 -56.38 0.63 -37.00
CA GLU A 28 -56.00 0.76 -35.59
C GLU A 28 -54.75 -0.06 -35.26
N SER A 29 -54.66 -1.28 -35.81
CA SER A 29 -53.47 -2.12 -35.66
C SER A 29 -52.23 -1.48 -36.28
N LEU A 30 -52.35 -0.85 -37.45
CA LEU A 30 -51.26 -0.11 -38.09
C LEU A 30 -50.86 1.13 -37.27
N ALA A 31 -51.82 1.86 -36.72
CA ALA A 31 -51.55 3.00 -35.84
C ALA A 31 -50.82 2.54 -34.57
N ALA A 32 -51.24 1.42 -33.97
CA ALA A 32 -50.55 0.83 -32.83
C ALA A 32 -49.12 0.39 -33.18
N ILE A 33 -48.90 -0.20 -34.36
CA ILE A 33 -47.56 -0.57 -34.85
C ILE A 33 -46.68 0.67 -35.01
N ASP A 34 -47.21 1.77 -35.56
CA ASP A 34 -46.46 3.01 -35.73
C ASP A 34 -46.08 3.64 -34.38
N GLU A 35 -47.01 3.61 -33.42
CA GLU A 35 -46.72 4.05 -32.04
C GLU A 35 -45.62 3.20 -31.41
N LYS A 36 -45.69 1.86 -31.53
CA LYS A 36 -44.66 0.95 -31.01
C LYS A 36 -43.32 1.19 -31.69
N THR A 37 -43.30 1.42 -33.00
CA THR A 37 -42.09 1.77 -33.75
C THR A 37 -41.48 3.07 -33.24
N SER A 38 -42.31 4.09 -32.99
CA SER A 38 -41.89 5.36 -32.42
C SER A 38 -41.32 5.19 -31.00
N GLN A 39 -41.97 4.39 -30.15
CA GLN A 39 -41.46 4.05 -28.81
C GLN A 39 -40.13 3.28 -28.87
N ILE A 40 -39.94 2.38 -29.84
CA ILE A 40 -38.68 1.67 -30.04
C ILE A 40 -37.58 2.66 -30.45
N LYS A 41 -37.89 3.58 -31.37
CA LYS A 41 -36.96 4.60 -31.84
C LYS A 41 -36.49 5.51 -30.71
N THR A 42 -37.40 5.97 -29.84
CA THR A 42 -37.03 6.80 -28.68
C THR A 42 -36.17 6.04 -27.68
N LYS A 43 -36.55 4.80 -27.32
CA LYS A 43 -35.73 3.94 -26.44
C LYS A 43 -34.35 3.66 -27.02
N LEU A 44 -34.26 3.43 -28.33
CA LEU A 44 -32.99 3.23 -29.01
C LEU A 44 -32.12 4.48 -28.93
N GLN A 45 -32.68 5.66 -29.20
CA GLN A 45 -31.96 6.93 -29.10
C GLN A 45 -31.48 7.21 -27.68
N GLU A 46 -32.31 6.95 -26.67
CA GLU A 46 -31.89 7.07 -25.26
C GLU A 46 -30.75 6.12 -24.91
N LYS A 47 -30.85 4.85 -25.32
CA LYS A 47 -29.81 3.85 -25.07
C LYS A 47 -28.51 4.22 -25.78
N LEU A 48 -28.60 4.71 -27.01
CA LEU A 48 -27.46 5.23 -27.77
C LEU A 48 -26.81 6.42 -27.03
N ARG A 49 -27.62 7.37 -26.53
CA ARG A 49 -27.12 8.52 -25.78
C ARG A 49 -26.42 8.09 -24.49
N ARG A 50 -27.01 7.15 -23.75
CA ARG A 50 -26.40 6.59 -22.52
C ARG A 50 -25.07 5.91 -22.82
N SER A 51 -25.04 5.04 -23.83
CA SER A 51 -23.81 4.35 -24.25
C SER A 51 -22.75 5.34 -24.72
N LYS A 52 -23.11 6.39 -25.46
CA LYS A 52 -22.15 7.46 -25.83
C LYS A 52 -21.57 8.18 -24.62
N MET A 53 -22.39 8.53 -23.63
CA MET A 53 -21.89 9.17 -22.39
C MET A 53 -20.97 8.24 -21.60
N GLU A 54 -21.28 6.95 -21.55
CA GLU A 54 -20.44 5.94 -20.91
C GLU A 54 -19.10 5.76 -21.66
N ILE A 55 -19.12 5.72 -22.99
CA ILE A 55 -17.90 5.70 -23.81
C ILE A 55 -17.05 6.94 -23.53
N SER A 56 -17.65 8.14 -23.51
CA SER A 56 -16.91 9.37 -23.24
C SER A 56 -16.32 9.41 -21.82
N SER A 57 -17.00 8.84 -20.82
CA SER A 57 -16.46 8.77 -19.45
C SER A 57 -15.31 7.76 -19.35
N LEU A 58 -15.42 6.61 -20.03
CA LEU A 58 -14.36 5.62 -20.16
C LEU A 58 -13.14 6.19 -20.89
N GLU A 59 -13.34 6.93 -21.98
CA GLU A 59 -12.25 7.62 -22.69
C GLU A 59 -11.52 8.63 -21.79
N LEU A 60 -12.24 9.40 -20.97
CA LEU A 60 -11.64 10.30 -20.00
C LEU A 60 -10.82 9.54 -18.94
N GLN A 61 -11.33 8.41 -18.46
CA GLN A 61 -10.60 7.57 -17.50
C GLN A 61 -9.33 6.96 -18.13
N VAL A 62 -9.41 6.51 -19.38
CA VAL A 62 -8.25 5.99 -20.11
C VAL A 62 -7.20 7.08 -20.27
N LYS A 63 -7.58 8.27 -20.72
CA LYS A 63 -6.66 9.42 -20.83
C LYS A 63 -6.03 9.79 -19.49
N SER A 64 -6.81 9.81 -18.41
CA SER A 64 -6.27 10.09 -17.07
C SER A 64 -5.30 9.00 -16.58
N LYS A 65 -5.53 7.73 -16.92
CA LYS A 65 -4.59 6.66 -16.60
C LYS A 65 -3.34 6.73 -17.47
N GLU A 66 -3.49 7.08 -18.74
CA GLU A 66 -2.38 7.26 -19.67
C GLU A 66 -1.45 8.41 -19.23
N THR A 67 -2.00 9.54 -18.77
CA THR A 67 -1.19 10.63 -18.19
C THR A 67 -0.46 10.15 -16.94
N LYS A 68 -1.13 9.43 -16.02
CA LYS A 68 -0.48 8.88 -14.82
C LYS A 68 0.64 7.90 -15.16
N ILE A 69 0.45 7.06 -16.17
CA ILE A 69 1.50 6.14 -16.64
C ILE A 69 2.68 6.94 -17.20
N SER A 70 2.41 7.99 -17.99
CA SER A 70 3.46 8.87 -18.49
C SER A 70 4.22 9.57 -17.36
N ASP A 71 3.52 10.04 -16.32
CA ASP A 71 4.13 10.69 -15.15
C ASP A 71 5.03 9.70 -14.40
N LEU A 72 4.54 8.48 -14.15
CA LEU A 72 5.32 7.42 -13.50
C LEU A 72 6.51 6.97 -14.33
N LEU A 73 6.39 6.94 -15.66
CA LEU A 73 7.52 6.64 -16.55
C LEU A 73 8.58 7.74 -16.49
N ASN A 74 8.18 9.00 -16.42
CA ASN A 74 9.10 10.13 -16.25
C ASN A 74 9.79 10.08 -14.87
N GLU A 75 9.04 9.79 -13.81
CA GLU A 75 9.59 9.65 -12.45
C GLU A 75 10.57 8.47 -12.37
N LEU A 76 10.23 7.33 -12.97
CA LEU A 76 11.13 6.18 -13.05
C LEU A 76 12.41 6.50 -13.82
N ALA A 77 12.30 7.23 -14.94
CA ALA A 77 13.45 7.70 -15.70
C ALA A 77 14.33 8.64 -14.86
N GLN A 78 13.72 9.57 -14.12
CA GLN A 78 14.43 10.46 -13.21
C GLN A 78 15.15 9.71 -12.10
N VAL A 79 14.48 8.77 -11.41
CA VAL A 79 15.09 7.95 -10.36
C VAL A 79 16.23 7.08 -10.91
N LYS A 80 16.07 6.57 -12.13
CA LYS A 80 17.14 5.81 -12.80
C LYS A 80 18.35 6.69 -13.08
N ASP A 81 18.15 7.91 -13.58
CA ASP A 81 19.24 8.86 -13.83
C ASP A 81 19.91 9.28 -12.52
N GLU A 82 19.14 9.58 -11.47
CA GLU A 82 19.66 9.87 -10.12
C GLU A 82 20.46 8.68 -9.55
N SER A 83 19.97 7.45 -9.72
CA SER A 83 20.68 6.24 -9.32
C SER A 83 21.97 6.04 -10.10
N GLN A 84 21.94 6.32 -11.41
CA GLN A 84 23.12 6.24 -12.26
C GLN A 84 24.14 7.33 -11.91
N ASP A 85 23.71 8.54 -11.56
CA ASP A 85 24.58 9.61 -11.07
C ASP A 85 25.17 9.27 -9.70
N LEU A 86 24.43 8.61 -8.81
CA LEU A 86 24.94 8.11 -7.54
C LEU A 86 25.95 6.97 -7.73
N MET A 87 25.72 6.08 -8.69
CA MET A 87 26.71 5.04 -9.05
C MET A 87 27.92 5.61 -9.81
N GLY A 88 27.72 6.64 -10.64
CA GLY A 88 28.74 7.32 -11.42
C GLY A 88 29.63 8.23 -10.57
N LYS A 89 29.12 8.71 -9.43
CA LYS A 89 29.93 9.21 -8.34
C LYS A 89 30.75 8.06 -7.75
N ASN A 90 31.93 7.87 -8.33
CA ASN A 90 33.10 7.17 -7.78
C ASN A 90 33.48 7.57 -6.33
N ASP A 91 32.69 8.43 -5.71
CA ASP A 91 32.75 8.83 -4.31
C ASP A 91 32.75 7.60 -3.39
N LEU A 92 31.96 6.55 -3.65
CA LEU A 92 31.98 5.32 -2.83
C LEU A 92 33.36 4.63 -2.86
N LEU A 93 33.95 4.50 -4.05
CA LEU A 93 35.28 3.92 -4.22
C LEU A 93 36.36 4.81 -3.61
N SER A 94 36.18 6.13 -3.70
CA SER A 94 37.06 7.11 -3.05
C SER A 94 36.93 7.10 -1.53
N PHE A 95 35.73 6.89 -0.99
CA PHE A 95 35.46 6.81 0.45
C PHE A 95 36.00 5.50 1.03
N VAL A 96 35.84 4.38 0.32
CA VAL A 96 36.49 3.10 0.69
C VAL A 96 38.00 3.26 0.72
N LYS A 97 38.59 3.92 -0.29
CA LYS A 97 40.03 4.19 -0.30
C LYS A 97 40.48 5.11 0.83
N GLN A 98 39.70 6.15 1.15
CA GLN A 98 39.97 7.06 2.26
C GLN A 98 39.82 6.35 3.62
N LEU A 99 38.87 5.41 3.75
CA LEU A 99 38.69 4.56 4.92
C LEU A 99 39.89 3.61 5.10
N ASP A 100 40.37 2.99 4.04
CA ASP A 100 41.57 2.14 4.07
C ASP A 100 42.83 2.93 4.46
N GLU A 101 43.03 4.13 3.90
CA GLU A 101 44.14 5.02 4.28
C GLU A 101 44.03 5.45 5.74
N LEU A 102 42.83 5.74 6.23
CA LEU A 102 42.59 6.09 7.63
C LEU A 102 42.84 4.91 8.56
N GLU A 103 42.38 3.71 8.21
CA GLU A 103 42.63 2.47 8.96
C GLU A 103 44.13 2.22 9.06
N GLN A 104 44.85 2.34 7.95
CA GLN A 104 46.30 2.16 7.93
C GLN A 104 47.01 3.19 8.81
N SER A 105 46.55 4.44 8.80
CA SER A 105 47.02 5.50 9.71
C SER A 105 46.74 5.15 11.18
N VAL A 106 45.53 4.67 11.51
CA VAL A 106 45.17 4.28 12.87
C VAL A 106 46.02 3.11 13.36
N VAL A 107 46.27 2.11 12.51
CA VAL A 107 47.14 0.98 12.82
C VAL A 107 48.58 1.45 13.06
N GLN A 108 49.09 2.39 12.25
CA GLN A 108 50.40 3.00 12.49
C GLN A 108 50.45 3.77 13.81
N LEU A 109 49.45 4.61 14.09
CA LEU A 109 49.34 5.33 15.36
C LEU A 109 49.25 4.39 16.56
N ARG A 110 48.56 3.25 16.43
CA ARG A 110 48.49 2.21 17.45
C ARG A 110 49.84 1.52 17.63
N SER A 111 50.51 1.15 16.54
CA SER A 111 51.87 0.59 16.59
C SER A 111 52.86 1.56 17.25
N ASP A 112 52.81 2.84 16.89
CA ASP A 112 53.64 3.88 17.48
C ASP A 112 53.32 4.09 18.96
N LEU A 113 52.05 4.06 19.34
CA LEU A 113 51.63 4.12 20.73
C LEU A 113 52.08 2.90 21.50
N ASP A 114 51.96 1.69 20.95
CA ASP A 114 52.41 0.45 21.56
C ASP A 114 53.92 0.43 21.71
N GLU A 115 54.68 0.90 20.72
CA GLU A 115 56.14 1.06 20.84
C GLU A 115 56.51 2.09 21.91
N ARG A 116 55.79 3.22 21.98
CA ARG A 116 55.94 4.22 23.05
C ARG A 116 55.54 3.65 24.43
N ILE A 117 54.51 2.84 24.51
CA ILE A 117 54.09 2.17 25.76
C ILE A 117 55.14 1.15 26.16
N VAL A 118 55.67 0.34 25.24
CA VAL A 118 56.73 -0.64 25.51
C VAL A 118 58.01 0.05 25.97
N THR A 119 58.39 1.18 25.36
CA THR A 119 59.55 1.98 25.82
C THR A 119 59.31 2.62 27.18
N LEU A 120 58.12 3.13 27.46
CA LEU A 120 57.75 3.69 28.77
C LEU A 120 57.63 2.62 29.87
N VAL A 121 57.09 1.44 29.56
CA VAL A 121 56.96 0.29 30.48
C VAL A 121 58.32 -0.36 30.75
N LYS A 122 59.20 -0.45 29.73
CA LYS A 122 60.61 -0.84 29.94
C LYS A 122 61.37 0.21 30.77
N GLY A 123 61.05 1.49 30.64
CA GLY A 123 61.58 2.58 31.45
C GLY A 123 60.99 2.69 32.87
N LYS A 124 59.81 2.13 33.11
CA LYS A 124 59.10 2.09 34.41
C LYS A 124 58.79 0.65 34.82
N ARG A 125 59.81 -0.16 35.09
CA ARG A 125 59.65 -1.34 35.96
C ARG A 125 59.85 -0.95 37.42
N SER A 126 58.81 -0.35 38.00
CA SER A 126 58.46 -0.49 39.41
C SER A 126 57.06 -1.12 39.44
N PRO A 127 56.83 -2.18 40.23
CA PRO A 127 55.62 -2.97 40.12
C PRO A 127 54.47 -2.29 40.85
N SER A 128 53.42 -1.92 40.13
CA SER A 128 52.08 -1.77 40.70
C SER A 128 51.06 -2.15 39.64
N GLU A 129 50.83 -3.46 39.54
CA GLU A 129 49.62 -4.02 38.96
C GLU A 129 48.45 -3.69 39.89
N GLN A 130 47.42 -3.02 39.36
CA GLN A 130 46.04 -3.29 39.79
C GLN A 130 45.13 -3.22 38.55
N PRO A 131 44.27 -4.24 38.35
CA PRO A 131 43.33 -4.31 37.24
C PRO A 131 42.09 -3.47 37.55
N CYS A 132 41.70 -2.60 36.61
CA CYS A 132 40.41 -1.92 36.62
C CYS A 132 39.35 -2.87 36.03
N ASP A 133 38.68 -3.62 36.90
CA ASP A 133 37.38 -4.20 36.61
C ASP A 133 36.28 -3.28 37.15
N GLU A 134 35.26 -3.07 36.31
CA GLU A 134 33.89 -2.65 36.63
C GLU A 134 33.67 -1.25 37.26
N LEU A 135 33.48 -0.26 36.38
CA LEU A 135 32.68 0.94 36.68
C LEU A 135 31.45 0.95 35.77
N ILE A 136 30.37 0.33 36.25
CA ILE A 136 29.00 0.69 35.88
C ILE A 136 28.28 1.01 37.18
N ASP A 137 27.75 2.23 37.26
CA ASP A 137 27.17 2.87 38.45
C ASP A 137 26.04 2.06 39.10
N GLU A 138 26.31 1.58 40.32
CA GLU A 138 25.32 1.04 41.27
C GLU A 138 24.57 2.16 42.02
N GLU A 139 24.97 3.43 41.88
CA GLU A 139 24.32 4.58 42.54
C GLU A 139 23.04 5.02 41.84
N GLU A 140 23.00 5.06 40.49
CA GLU A 140 21.79 5.44 39.74
C GLU A 140 20.64 4.43 39.91
N ARG A 141 20.95 3.16 40.21
CA ARG A 141 19.92 2.16 40.47
C ARG A 141 19.17 2.41 41.78
N LYS A 142 19.80 3.02 42.79
CA LYS A 142 19.19 3.16 44.13
C LYS A 142 18.17 4.29 44.19
N ASP A 143 18.41 5.39 43.49
CA ASP A 143 17.49 6.53 43.45
C ASP A 143 16.21 6.22 42.65
N ILE A 144 16.31 5.37 41.63
CA ILE A 144 15.17 4.95 40.81
C ILE A 144 14.31 3.88 41.51
N ILE A 145 14.90 3.07 42.41
CA ILE A 145 14.17 2.05 43.19
C ILE A 145 13.37 2.67 44.36
N GLY A 146 13.76 3.86 44.83
CA GLY A 146 13.13 4.56 45.95
C GLY A 146 11.78 5.21 45.64
N ASP A 147 11.54 5.59 44.37
CA ASP A 147 10.28 6.21 43.96
C ASP A 147 9.25 5.14 43.54
N PRO A 148 8.09 5.02 44.24
CA PRO A 148 7.04 4.08 43.89
C PRO A 148 6.50 4.27 42.47
N ILE A 149 6.58 5.48 41.90
CA ILE A 149 6.14 5.78 40.53
C ILE A 149 7.13 5.23 39.50
N ALA A 150 8.43 5.46 39.71
CA ALA A 150 9.48 4.91 38.86
C ALA A 150 9.50 3.38 38.88
N ARG A 151 9.32 2.76 40.06
CA ARG A 151 9.19 1.31 40.19
C ARG A 151 7.98 0.74 39.44
N ALA A 152 6.84 1.43 39.50
CA ALA A 152 5.65 1.02 38.74
C ALA A 152 5.86 1.16 37.22
N ASN A 153 6.55 2.20 36.76
CA ASN A 153 6.85 2.39 35.35
C ASN A 153 7.85 1.36 34.82
N ILE A 154 8.90 1.03 35.58
CA ILE A 154 9.82 -0.05 35.22
C ILE A 154 9.10 -1.39 35.13
N LEU A 155 8.19 -1.67 36.06
CA LEU A 155 7.40 -2.91 36.02
C LEU A 155 6.47 -2.95 34.80
N LYS A 156 5.83 -1.82 34.46
CA LYS A 156 5.03 -1.70 33.22
C LYS A 156 5.88 -1.92 31.98
N LEU A 157 7.05 -1.29 31.89
CA LEU A 157 7.97 -1.47 30.77
C LEU A 157 8.45 -2.92 30.66
N LYS A 158 8.78 -3.56 31.77
CA LYS A 158 9.15 -4.98 31.80
C LYS A 158 8.01 -5.88 31.37
N LEU A 159 6.77 -5.54 31.74
CA LEU A 159 5.57 -6.26 31.30
C LEU A 159 5.38 -6.10 29.79
N TYR A 160 5.39 -4.89 29.25
CA TYR A 160 5.25 -4.66 27.81
C TYR A 160 6.36 -5.33 26.99
N ARG A 161 7.60 -5.32 27.49
CA ARG A 161 8.71 -6.07 26.89
C ARG A 161 8.46 -7.58 26.91
N SER A 162 7.89 -8.13 27.99
CA SER A 162 7.52 -9.56 28.05
C SER A 162 6.36 -9.92 27.13
N LEU A 163 5.55 -8.96 26.71
CA LEU A 163 4.53 -9.14 25.67
C LEU A 163 5.12 -9.08 24.25
N GLY A 164 6.44 -8.92 24.11
CA GLY A 164 7.13 -8.83 22.82
C GLY A 164 7.07 -7.46 22.16
N VAL A 165 6.65 -6.42 22.90
CA VAL A 165 6.58 -5.03 22.38
C VAL A 165 7.85 -4.29 22.80
N VAL A 166 8.67 -3.91 21.82
CA VAL A 166 9.89 -3.10 22.01
C VAL A 166 9.73 -1.79 21.27
N ILE A 167 9.96 -0.69 21.97
CA ILE A 167 9.86 0.66 21.40
C ILE A 167 11.27 1.12 21.03
N ASP A 168 11.45 1.51 19.78
CA ASP A 168 12.65 2.15 19.28
C ASP A 168 12.36 3.62 18.97
N ASP A 169 12.67 4.47 19.94
CA ASP A 169 12.49 5.92 19.85
C ASP A 169 13.46 6.56 18.86
N THR A 170 14.62 5.92 18.59
CA THR A 170 15.65 6.49 17.72
C THR A 170 15.24 6.54 16.25
N ASN A 171 14.47 5.54 15.82
CA ASN A 171 13.94 5.44 14.46
C ASN A 171 12.42 5.67 14.40
N GLY A 172 11.78 6.01 15.53
CA GLY A 172 10.34 6.23 15.61
C GLY A 172 9.53 5.01 15.18
N GLN A 173 9.83 3.82 15.73
CA GLN A 173 9.17 2.57 15.35
C GLN A 173 8.92 1.65 16.55
N ILE A 174 7.89 0.82 16.46
CA ILE A 174 7.60 -0.25 17.42
C ILE A 174 7.92 -1.58 16.76
N PHE A 175 8.68 -2.41 17.46
CA PHE A 175 8.92 -3.80 17.13
C PHE A 175 7.96 -4.71 17.91
N ILE A 176 7.31 -5.63 17.20
CA ILE A 176 6.50 -6.70 17.80
C ILE A 176 7.17 -8.03 17.44
N GLU A 177 7.76 -8.68 18.43
CA GLU A 177 8.44 -9.97 18.28
C GLU A 177 7.41 -11.12 18.23
N LYS A 178 7.44 -11.94 17.18
CA LYS A 178 6.70 -13.21 17.09
C LYS A 178 7.57 -14.41 17.46
N ASP A 179 6.94 -15.49 17.94
CA ASP A 179 7.59 -16.75 18.32
C ASP A 179 8.42 -17.40 17.19
N ASN A 180 8.17 -17.02 15.92
CA ASN A 180 8.88 -17.53 14.74
C ASN A 180 10.10 -16.69 14.31
N SER A 181 10.65 -15.83 15.18
CA SER A 181 11.75 -14.90 14.84
C SER A 181 11.41 -13.89 13.73
N GLU A 182 10.12 -13.69 13.45
CA GLU A 182 9.62 -12.65 12.55
C GLU A 182 9.30 -11.41 13.40
N ILE A 183 9.89 -10.27 13.06
CA ILE A 183 9.68 -9.00 13.77
C ILE A 183 8.80 -8.12 12.89
N ASP A 184 7.61 -7.81 13.36
CA ASP A 184 6.74 -6.83 12.69
C ASP A 184 7.17 -5.43 13.15
N THR A 185 7.44 -4.54 12.19
CA THR A 185 7.70 -3.11 12.45
C THR A 185 6.44 -2.30 12.20
N LEU A 186 6.13 -1.41 13.16
CA LEU A 186 5.09 -0.40 13.01
C LEU A 186 5.72 0.99 13.14
N PRO A 187 5.73 1.82 12.09
CA PRO A 187 6.19 3.20 12.19
C PRO A 187 5.28 4.00 13.13
N LEU A 188 5.88 4.87 13.94
CA LEU A 188 5.21 5.76 14.89
C LEU A 188 4.75 7.06 14.21
N ASP A 189 4.36 7.00 12.94
CA ASP A 189 3.90 8.17 12.19
C ASP A 189 2.50 8.58 12.67
N ASN A 190 2.29 9.88 12.87
CA ASN A 190 1.00 10.49 13.27
C ASN A 190 -0.14 10.30 12.24
N ASP A 191 0.13 9.62 11.14
CA ASP A 191 -0.84 9.36 10.07
C ASP A 191 -1.83 8.24 10.43
N LEU A 192 -1.49 7.39 11.41
CA LEU A 192 -2.36 6.32 11.88
C LEU A 192 -3.12 6.75 13.13
N SER A 193 -4.44 6.55 13.13
CA SER A 193 -5.27 6.81 14.32
C SER A 193 -4.86 5.91 15.48
N ASP A 194 -4.81 6.46 16.69
CA ASP A 194 -4.57 5.73 17.96
C ASP A 194 -5.43 4.46 18.11
N PHE A 195 -6.66 4.49 17.57
CA PHE A 195 -7.54 3.33 17.57
C PHE A 195 -7.02 2.20 16.67
N PHE A 196 -6.49 2.56 15.49
CA PHE A 196 -5.93 1.62 14.54
C PHE A 196 -4.62 1.02 15.07
N THR A 197 -3.71 1.86 15.58
CA THR A 197 -2.42 1.41 16.14
C THR A 197 -2.65 0.44 17.32
N THR A 198 -3.56 0.79 18.23
CA THR A 198 -3.92 -0.05 19.37
C THR A 198 -4.52 -1.38 18.91
N LYS A 199 -5.48 -1.37 17.96
CA LYS A 199 -6.08 -2.60 17.44
C LYS A 199 -5.04 -3.49 16.75
N TYR A 200 -4.16 -2.91 15.95
CA TYR A 200 -3.13 -3.64 15.23
C TYR A 200 -2.15 -4.34 16.18
N ILE A 201 -1.66 -3.62 17.18
CA ILE A 201 -0.75 -4.17 18.20
C ILE A 201 -1.44 -5.33 18.94
N TRP A 202 -2.69 -5.16 19.37
CA TRP A 202 -3.44 -6.21 20.07
C TRP A 202 -3.74 -7.44 19.21
N ASP A 203 -4.07 -7.27 17.94
CA ASP A 203 -4.32 -8.38 17.03
C ASP A 203 -3.04 -9.19 16.78
N ARG A 204 -1.88 -8.53 16.68
CA ARG A 204 -0.57 -9.19 16.54
C ARG A 204 -0.12 -9.92 17.81
N ILE A 205 -0.34 -9.33 18.98
CA ILE A 205 -0.04 -10.00 20.27
C ILE A 205 -0.92 -11.24 20.47
N LYS A 206 -2.20 -11.20 20.07
CA LYS A 206 -3.10 -12.37 20.16
C LYS A 206 -2.73 -13.48 19.20
N ALA A 207 -2.19 -13.15 18.03
CA ALA A 207 -1.73 -14.13 17.04
C ALA A 207 -0.43 -14.85 17.48
N ASN A 208 0.24 -14.35 18.52
CA ASN A 208 1.46 -14.90 19.09
C ASN A 208 1.18 -15.87 20.28
N ARG A 209 -0.08 -16.30 20.44
CA ARG A 209 -0.51 -17.23 21.50
C ARG A 209 -1.26 -18.41 20.90
#